data_AF-A0A6J5UQ12-F1
#
_entry.id   AF-A0A6J5UQ12-F1
#
_cell.length_a   1.000
_cell.length_b   1.000
_cell.length_c   1.000
_cell.angle_alpha   90.00
_cell.angle_beta   90.00
_cell.angle_gamma   90.00
#
_symmetry.space_group_name_H-M   'P 1'
#
loop_
_entity.id
_entity.type
_entity.pdbx_description
1 polymer ?
#
loop_
_entity_poly.entity_id
_entity_poly.type
_entity_poly.pdbx_seq_one_letter_code
_entity_poly.pdbx_strand_id
1 'polypeptide(L)'
;MTPKDFSAITGLPVCGKSLKYDKEAHAKIEELVRLFGTPIRSILNAKMKYRDIVNKYKRWKPQTPEQEEQLTSVFILAVLGNSLCNDKSDSVYLYYMPSLAKVEEIKDYNWGGVGLACL
;
A
#
# COMPACT_ATOMS: atom_id res chain seq x y z
N MET A 1 4.68 -24.46 3.65
CA MET A 1 3.34 -24.13 4.20
C MET A 1 2.39 -23.96 3.02
N THR A 2 1.21 -24.59 3.04
CA THR A 2 0.24 -24.48 1.94
C THR A 2 -0.67 -23.25 2.11
N PRO A 3 -1.38 -22.78 1.06
CA PRO A 3 -2.39 -21.73 1.20
C PRO A 3 -3.44 -22.02 2.27
N LYS A 4 -3.86 -23.29 2.40
CA LYS A 4 -4.82 -23.72 3.41
C LYS A 4 -4.26 -23.58 4.82
N ASP A 5 -3.01 -23.98 5.03
CA ASP A 5 -2.34 -23.87 6.34
C ASP A 5 -2.17 -22.39 6.72
N PHE A 6 -1.73 -21.55 5.78
CA PHE A 6 -1.57 -20.12 6.01
C PHE A 6 -2.90 -19.44 6.37
N SER A 7 -3.96 -19.71 5.63
CA SER A 7 -5.29 -19.18 5.95
C SER A 7 -5.80 -19.65 7.31
N ALA A 8 -5.55 -20.92 7.67
CA ALA A 8 -5.94 -21.44 8.99
C ALA A 8 -5.19 -20.76 10.15
N ILE A 9 -3.91 -20.43 9.96
CA ILE A 9 -3.08 -19.80 11.00
C ILE A 9 -3.37 -18.30 11.13
N THR A 10 -3.51 -17.59 10.01
CA THR A 10 -3.59 -16.12 9.98
C THR A 10 -5.02 -15.59 9.96
N GLY A 11 -6.00 -16.42 9.62
CA GLY A 11 -7.37 -15.98 9.31
C GLY A 11 -7.49 -15.20 8.00
N LEU A 12 -6.39 -15.00 7.25
CA LEU A 12 -6.42 -14.31 5.96
C LEU A 12 -6.70 -15.30 4.83
N PRO A 13 -7.79 -15.13 4.08
CA PRO A 13 -8.09 -16.02 2.96
C PRO A 13 -7.07 -15.80 1.83
N VAL A 14 -6.48 -16.89 1.32
CA VAL A 14 -5.64 -16.87 0.12
C VAL A 14 -6.54 -16.99 -1.12
N CYS A 15 -7.39 -15.97 -1.33
CA CYS A 15 -8.28 -15.88 -2.49
C CYS A 15 -8.62 -14.41 -2.81
N GLY A 16 -9.30 -14.16 -3.92
CA GLY A 16 -9.70 -12.82 -4.35
C GLY A 16 -8.98 -12.37 -5.61
N LYS A 17 -9.06 -11.07 -5.91
CA LYS A 17 -8.45 -10.46 -7.09
C LYS A 17 -6.93 -10.41 -6.93
N SER A 18 -6.20 -10.65 -8.02
CA SER A 18 -4.75 -10.39 -8.04
C SER A 18 -4.48 -8.90 -7.79
N LEU A 19 -3.47 -8.60 -6.98
CA LEU A 19 -3.00 -7.23 -6.84
C LEU A 19 -2.53 -6.71 -8.20
N LYS A 20 -2.87 -5.47 -8.49
CA LYS A 20 -2.34 -4.72 -9.61
C LYS A 20 -0.97 -4.16 -9.26
N TYR A 21 -0.03 -4.29 -10.19
CA TYR A 21 1.37 -3.92 -10.03
C TYR A 21 1.84 -3.11 -11.24
N ASP A 22 2.50 -1.98 -11.00
CA ASP A 22 3.02 -1.09 -12.03
C ASP A 22 4.32 -0.41 -11.57
N LYS A 23 5.44 -0.73 -12.23
CA LYS A 23 6.76 -0.14 -11.90
C LYS A 23 6.84 1.36 -12.17
N GLU A 24 6.04 1.82 -13.13
CA GLU A 24 5.97 3.20 -13.58
C GLU A 24 4.86 4.00 -12.90
N ALA A 25 4.19 3.42 -11.88
CA ALA A 25 3.17 4.09 -11.07
C ALA A 25 3.61 5.47 -10.56
N HIS A 26 4.89 5.63 -10.28
CA HIS A 26 5.48 6.87 -9.79
C HIS A 26 5.49 8.02 -10.80
N ALA A 27 5.41 7.72 -12.10
CA ALA A 27 5.33 8.72 -13.16
C ALA A 27 3.91 9.33 -13.28
N LYS A 28 2.90 8.68 -12.68
CA LYS A 28 1.50 9.12 -12.73
C LYS A 28 1.21 10.13 -11.62
N ILE A 29 1.73 11.35 -11.78
CA ILE A 29 1.68 12.39 -10.75
C ILE A 29 0.25 12.71 -10.30
N GLU A 30 -0.71 12.79 -11.22
CA GLU A 30 -2.12 13.05 -10.88
C GLU A 30 -2.70 11.96 -9.98
N GLU A 31 -2.37 10.70 -10.25
CA GLU A 31 -2.83 9.57 -9.46
C GLU A 31 -2.16 9.54 -8.08
N LEU A 32 -0.88 9.89 -8.00
CA LEU A 32 -0.18 10.08 -6.72
C LEU A 32 -0.83 11.18 -5.87
N VAL A 33 -1.16 12.32 -6.49
CA VAL A 33 -1.84 13.43 -5.81
C VAL A 33 -3.22 12.99 -5.33
N ARG A 34 -3.95 12.26 -6.17
CA ARG A 34 -5.28 11.75 -5.82
C ARG A 34 -5.22 10.80 -4.63
N LEU A 35 -4.27 9.87 -4.63
CA LEU A 35 -4.18 8.79 -3.64
C LEU A 35 -3.48 9.16 -2.36
N PHE A 36 -2.54 10.11 -2.40
CA PHE A 36 -1.74 10.46 -1.23
C PHE A 36 -1.85 11.95 -0.86
N GLY A 37 -2.69 12.72 -1.55
CA GLY A 37 -2.75 14.18 -1.41
C GLY A 37 -1.47 14.83 -1.95
N THR A 38 -1.14 16.04 -1.46
CA THR A 38 0.03 16.79 -1.94
C THR A 38 1.29 15.91 -1.96
N PRO A 39 2.01 15.76 -3.08
CA PRO A 39 3.08 14.78 -3.20
C PRO A 39 4.15 14.97 -2.14
N ILE A 40 4.59 13.88 -1.49
CA ILE A 40 5.73 13.96 -0.58
C ILE A 40 6.96 14.27 -1.43
N ARG A 41 7.71 15.31 -1.03
CA ARG A 41 8.90 15.79 -1.76
C ARG A 41 9.98 14.71 -1.94
N SER A 42 9.91 13.61 -1.19
CA SER A 42 10.85 12.51 -1.21
C SER A 42 10.50 11.36 -2.14
N ILE A 43 9.50 11.51 -3.02
CA ILE A 43 9.28 10.53 -4.09
C ILE A 43 10.48 10.59 -5.03
N LEU A 44 11.38 9.61 -4.90
CA LEU A 44 12.58 9.45 -5.72
C LEU A 44 12.59 8.02 -6.27
N ASN A 45 12.79 7.86 -7.58
CA ASN A 45 12.95 6.56 -8.24
C ASN A 45 11.89 5.52 -7.82
N ALA A 46 10.61 5.89 -7.87
CA ALA A 46 9.47 5.05 -7.50
C ALA A 46 9.34 4.65 -6.02
N LYS A 47 10.09 5.28 -5.13
CA LYS A 47 10.07 5.00 -3.69
C LYS A 47 9.67 6.23 -2.88
N MET A 48 9.07 5.98 -1.73
CA MET A 48 8.77 6.97 -0.71
C MET A 48 9.38 6.52 0.63
N LYS A 49 10.15 7.39 1.30
CA LYS A 49 10.74 7.02 2.59
C LYS A 49 9.65 6.83 3.64
N TYR A 50 9.72 5.75 4.40
CA TYR A 50 8.77 5.46 5.47
C TYR A 50 8.71 6.59 6.51
N ARG A 51 9.87 7.16 6.86
CA ARG A 51 9.95 8.31 7.78
C ARG A 51 9.14 9.51 7.28
N ASP A 52 9.10 9.75 5.97
CA ASP A 52 8.40 10.90 5.42
C ASP A 52 6.88 10.67 5.39
N ILE A 53 6.44 9.42 5.19
CA ILE A 53 5.04 9.00 5.42
C ILE A 53 4.66 9.29 6.87
N VAL A 54 5.43 8.77 7.82
CA VAL A 54 5.13 8.95 9.26
C VAL A 54 5.09 10.43 9.63
N ASN A 55 6.10 11.21 9.23
CA ASN A 55 6.17 12.63 9.57
C ASN A 55 4.98 13.42 9.00
N LYS A 56 4.53 13.10 7.80
CA LYS A 56 3.39 13.77 7.16
C LYS A 56 2.06 13.38 7.79
N TYR A 57 1.82 12.09 8.02
CA TYR A 57 0.48 11.58 8.32
C TYR A 57 0.23 11.27 9.80
N LYS A 58 1.25 11.12 10.65
CA LYS A 58 1.09 10.71 12.06
C LYS A 58 0.12 11.57 12.88
N ARG A 59 -0.01 12.86 12.54
CA ARG A 59 -0.89 13.81 13.24
C ARG A 59 -1.96 14.40 12.31
N TRP A 60 -2.07 13.87 11.09
CA TRP A 60 -3.08 14.35 10.18
C TRP A 60 -4.44 13.86 10.62
N LYS A 61 -5.42 14.78 10.67
CA LYS A 61 -6.81 14.47 10.97
C LYS A 61 -7.62 14.74 9.71
N PRO A 62 -8.00 13.70 8.94
CA PRO A 62 -8.89 13.86 7.80
C PRO A 62 -10.15 14.64 8.19
N GLN A 63 -10.55 15.58 7.33
CA GLN A 63 -11.76 16.39 7.49
C GLN A 63 -12.82 16.05 6.44
N THR A 64 -12.46 15.28 5.41
CA THR A 64 -13.34 14.89 4.32
C THR A 64 -13.16 13.40 4.00
N PRO A 65 -14.18 12.73 3.42
CA PRO A 65 -14.06 11.33 2.99
C PRO A 65 -12.87 11.07 2.07
N GLU A 66 -12.55 12.00 1.17
CA GLU A 66 -11.41 11.89 0.26
C GLU A 66 -10.08 11.87 1.02
N GLN A 67 -9.96 12.65 2.10
CA GLN A 67 -8.77 12.63 2.96
C GLN A 67 -8.67 11.33 3.77
N GLU A 68 -9.79 10.74 4.17
CA GLU A 68 -9.82 9.43 4.83
C GLU A 68 -9.37 8.33 3.87
N GLU A 69 -9.80 8.37 2.62
CA GLU A 69 -9.34 7.45 1.58
C GLU A 69 -7.84 7.61 1.29
N GLN A 70 -7.35 8.85 1.25
CA GLN A 70 -5.92 9.13 1.09
C GLN A 70 -5.09 8.56 2.26
N LEU A 71 -5.55 8.78 3.50
CA LEU A 71 -4.89 8.24 4.68
C LEU A 71 -4.92 6.71 4.69
N THR A 72 -6.04 6.11 4.30
CA THR A 72 -6.19 4.65 4.19
C THR A 72 -5.23 4.08 3.14
N SER A 73 -5.17 4.69 1.96
CA SER A 73 -4.29 4.27 0.87
C SER A 73 -2.83 4.35 1.27
N VAL A 74 -2.39 5.45 1.89
CA VAL A 74 -0.98 5.60 2.31
C VAL A 74 -0.62 4.66 3.47
N PHE A 75 -1.56 4.40 4.38
CA PHE A 75 -1.37 3.46 5.47
C PHE A 75 -1.17 2.04 4.94
N ILE A 76 -2.02 1.59 4.02
CA ILE A 76 -1.91 0.25 3.43
C ILE A 76 -0.62 0.12 2.62
N LEU A 77 -0.25 1.15 1.87
CA LEU A 77 1.05 1.18 1.18
C LEU A 77 2.21 1.00 2.17
N ALA A 78 2.19 1.72 3.29
CA ALA A 78 3.22 1.62 4.32
C ALA A 78 3.28 0.22 4.97
N VAL A 79 2.12 -0.39 5.25
CA VAL A 79 2.04 -1.78 5.75
C VAL A 79 2.62 -2.76 4.74
N LEU A 80 2.27 -2.61 3.46
CA LEU A 80 2.79 -3.44 2.37
C LEU A 80 4.32 -3.34 2.29
N GLY A 81 4.86 -2.12 2.21
CA GLY A 81 6.32 -1.93 2.09
C GLY A 81 7.12 -2.36 3.31
N ASN A 82 6.61 -2.10 4.52
CA ASN A 82 7.37 -2.35 5.75
C ASN A 82 7.21 -3.78 6.29
N SER A 83 6.04 -4.40 6.09
CA SER A 83 5.72 -5.68 6.75
C SER A 83 5.68 -6.86 5.79
N LEU A 84 5.16 -6.66 4.58
CA LEU A 84 4.94 -7.76 3.63
C LEU A 84 6.06 -7.79 2.59
N CYS A 85 6.28 -6.71 1.87
CA CYS A 85 7.31 -6.57 0.83
C CYS A 85 8.58 -5.90 1.37
N ASN A 86 9.00 -6.27 2.58
CA ASN A 86 10.15 -5.65 3.26
C ASN A 86 11.45 -5.94 2.50
N ASP A 87 11.94 -4.97 1.74
CA ASP A 87 13.20 -5.04 1.01
C ASP A 87 14.42 -4.66 1.88
N LYS A 88 14.23 -4.58 3.20
CA LYS A 88 15.18 -4.04 4.21
C LYS A 88 15.58 -2.58 3.97
N SER A 89 14.89 -1.85 3.09
CA SER A 89 15.13 -0.43 2.88
C SER A 89 14.29 0.44 3.81
N ASP A 90 14.70 1.69 3.99
CA ASP A 90 13.94 2.71 4.73
C ASP A 90 12.76 3.28 3.91
N SER A 91 12.39 2.60 2.83
CA SER A 91 11.56 3.13 1.75
C SER A 91 10.51 2.12 1.30
N VAL A 92 9.41 2.63 0.78
CA VAL A 92 8.28 1.86 0.27
C VAL A 92 8.14 2.10 -1.22
N TYR A 93 8.06 1.04 -2.02
CA TYR A 93 7.83 1.15 -3.45
C TYR A 93 6.38 1.51 -3.76
N LEU A 94 6.19 2.37 -4.76
CA LEU A 94 4.88 2.79 -5.25
C LEU A 94 4.21 1.78 -6.20
N TYR A 95 4.80 0.59 -6.38
CA TYR A 95 4.38 -0.36 -7.41
C TYR A 95 2.95 -0.89 -7.23
N TYR A 96 2.49 -0.96 -6.00
CA TYR A 96 1.14 -1.44 -5.67
C TYR A 96 0.09 -0.32 -5.65
N MET A 97 0.47 0.92 -5.99
CA MET A 97 -0.45 2.05 -6.07
C MET A 97 -1.74 1.75 -6.87
N PRO A 98 -1.70 1.03 -8.01
CA PRO A 98 -2.93 0.70 -8.73
C PRO A 98 -3.92 -0.20 -7.96
N SER A 99 -3.43 -0.96 -6.97
CA SER A 99 -4.29 -1.75 -6.06
C SER A 99 -4.91 -0.90 -4.95
N LEU A 100 -4.41 0.31 -4.76
CA LEU A 100 -4.88 1.27 -3.76
C LEU A 100 -5.75 2.35 -4.40
N ALA A 101 -5.91 2.31 -5.72
CA ALA A 101 -6.59 3.33 -6.52
C ALA A 101 -8.04 3.61 -6.09
N LYS A 102 -8.69 2.64 -5.45
CA LYS A 102 -10.05 2.68 -4.94
C LYS A 102 -10.14 1.90 -3.64
N VAL A 103 -10.41 2.60 -2.54
CA VAL A 103 -10.39 2.01 -1.19
C VAL A 103 -11.45 0.91 -1.02
N GLU A 104 -12.62 1.08 -1.62
CA GLU A 104 -13.70 0.11 -1.63
C GLU A 104 -13.33 -1.26 -2.26
N GLU A 105 -12.40 -1.27 -3.22
CA GLU A 105 -11.93 -2.48 -3.89
C GLU A 105 -10.79 -3.17 -3.12
N ILE A 106 -10.18 -2.49 -2.13
CA ILE A 106 -9.00 -3.01 -1.40
C ILE A 106 -9.31 -4.36 -0.77
N LYS A 107 -10.47 -4.51 -0.11
CA LYS A 107 -10.86 -5.75 0.56
C LYS A 107 -10.99 -6.97 -0.37
N ASP A 108 -11.16 -6.74 -1.68
CA ASP A 108 -11.36 -7.81 -2.65
C ASP A 108 -10.04 -8.42 -3.14
N TYR A 109 -8.91 -7.77 -2.85
CA TYR A 109 -7.59 -8.27 -3.26
C TYR A 109 -7.13 -9.45 -2.40
N ASN A 110 -6.32 -10.32 -3.02
CA ASN A 110 -5.77 -11.51 -2.38
C ASN A 110 -4.63 -11.17 -1.40
N TRP A 111 -4.96 -10.50 -0.30
CA TRP A 111 -4.00 -10.15 0.77
C TRP A 111 -3.38 -11.38 1.43
N GLY A 112 -4.15 -12.47 1.55
CA GLY A 112 -3.61 -13.73 2.06
C GLY A 112 -2.51 -14.29 1.15
N GLY A 113 -2.69 -14.19 -0.17
CA GLY A 113 -1.68 -14.57 -1.16
C GLY A 113 -0.43 -13.69 -1.10
N VAL A 114 -0.58 -12.40 -0.83
CA VAL A 114 0.57 -11.50 -0.58
C VAL A 114 1.32 -11.95 0.66
N GLY A 115 0.63 -12.15 1.79
CA GLY A 115 1.25 -12.60 3.02
C GLY A 115 1.96 -13.94 2.86
N LEU A 116 1.35 -14.89 2.16
CA LEU A 116 1.96 -16.18 1.85
C LEU A 116 3.22 -16.07 0.99
N ALA A 117 3.25 -15.17 0.00
CA ALA A 117 4.40 -14.97 -0.88
C ALA A 117 5.59 -14.29 -0.18
N CYS A 118 5.36 -13.70 0.99
CA CYS A 118 6.35 -12.95 1.77
C CYS A 118 6.96 -13.76 2.93
N LEU A 119 6.57 -15.04 3.09
CA LEU A 119 7.10 -16.00 4.07
C LEU A 119 8.17 -16.91 3.47
#